data_AF-A0A2S2P9M1-F1
#
_entry.id   AF-A0A2S2P9M1-F1
#
_cell.length_a   1.000
_cell.length_b   1.000
_cell.length_c   1.000
_cell.angle_alpha   90.00
_cell.angle_beta   90.00
_cell.angle_gamma   90.00
#
_symmetry.space_group_name_H-M   'P 1'
#
loop_
_entity.id
_entity.type
_entity.pdbx_description
1 polymer ?
#
loop_
_entity_poly.entity_id
_entity_poly.type
_entity_poly.pdbx_seq_one_letter_code
_entity_poly.pdbx_strand_id
1 'polypeptide(L)'
;PAITNALIKWAIEYNVPNNSFDNLLKILKTHKCFSEFPVTCRTLYKTHSEVSYEKPVEVKTVSPGIYYHFGVAFNIKKHLDKDFEDETIRLVIGVDGLPLS
;
A
#
# COMPACT_ATOMS: atom_id res chain seq x y z
N PRO A 1 0.48 15.64 -13.60
CA PRO A 1 0.02 14.48 -12.78
C PRO A 1 0.04 13.20 -13.62
N ALA A 2 0.85 12.19 -13.24
CA ALA A 2 0.92 10.93 -13.98
C ALA A 2 -0.48 10.28 -14.00
N ILE A 3 -0.96 9.85 -15.17
CA ILE A 3 -2.28 9.23 -15.37
C ILE A 3 -2.55 8.06 -14.41
N THR A 4 -1.50 7.39 -13.98
CA THR A 4 -1.50 6.33 -12.96
C THR A 4 -1.97 6.83 -11.59
N ASN A 5 -1.54 8.01 -11.14
CA ASN A 5 -2.00 8.62 -9.89
C ASN A 5 -3.49 8.99 -9.95
N ALA A 6 -3.96 9.45 -11.10
CA ALA A 6 -5.38 9.76 -11.31
C ALA A 6 -6.23 8.48 -11.23
N LEU A 7 -5.77 7.39 -11.84
CA LEU A 7 -6.45 6.08 -11.78
C LEU A 7 -6.48 5.49 -10.36
N ILE A 8 -5.36 5.57 -9.64
CA ILE A 8 -5.28 5.13 -8.24
C ILE A 8 -6.26 5.92 -7.36
N LYS A 9 -6.26 7.25 -7.49
CA LYS A 9 -7.17 8.10 -6.72
C LYS A 9 -8.63 7.77 -7.02
N TRP A 10 -8.98 7.64 -8.31
CA TRP A 10 -10.32 7.24 -8.72
C TRP A 10 -10.71 5.88 -8.14
N ALA A 11 -9.84 4.87 -8.21
CA ALA A 11 -10.15 3.55 -7.67
C ALA A 11 -10.42 3.57 -6.16
N ILE A 12 -9.67 4.36 -5.40
CA ILE A 12 -9.84 4.51 -3.95
C ILE A 12 -11.13 5.30 -3.65
N GLU A 13 -11.35 6.43 -4.31
CA GLU A 13 -12.49 7.33 -4.08
C GLU A 13 -13.83 6.64 -4.31
N TYR A 14 -13.89 5.75 -5.32
CA TYR A 14 -15.10 5.03 -5.69
C TYR A 14 -15.14 3.58 -5.17
N ASN A 15 -14.21 3.21 -4.28
CA ASN A 15 -14.08 1.85 -3.73
C ASN A 15 -14.15 0.75 -4.81
N VAL A 16 -13.43 0.96 -5.90
CA VAL A 16 -13.47 0.07 -7.07
C VAL A 16 -12.87 -1.30 -6.70
N PRO A 17 -13.60 -2.40 -6.92
CA PRO A 17 -13.07 -3.74 -6.68
C PRO A 17 -11.79 -4.01 -7.48
N ASN A 18 -10.81 -4.67 -6.85
CA ASN A 18 -9.50 -4.93 -7.46
C ASN A 18 -9.62 -5.68 -8.80
N ASN A 19 -10.54 -6.63 -8.94
CA ASN A 19 -10.77 -7.36 -10.18
C ASN A 19 -11.27 -6.45 -11.32
N SER A 20 -12.15 -5.49 -11.01
CA SER A 20 -12.63 -4.50 -11.97
C SER A 20 -11.49 -3.59 -12.42
N PHE A 21 -10.64 -3.15 -11.48
CA PHE A 21 -9.48 -2.33 -11.81
C PHE A 21 -8.44 -3.11 -12.64
N ASP A 22 -8.15 -4.36 -12.29
CA ASP A 22 -7.27 -5.24 -13.06
C ASP A 22 -7.77 -5.40 -14.52
N ASN A 23 -9.08 -5.58 -14.71
CA ASN A 23 -9.67 -5.68 -16.04
C ASN A 23 -9.52 -4.38 -16.85
N LEU A 24 -9.72 -3.21 -16.21
CA LEU A 24 -9.46 -1.93 -16.84
C LEU A 24 -8.00 -1.79 -17.27
N LEU A 25 -7.05 -2.17 -16.41
CA LEU A 25 -5.62 -2.09 -16.71
C LEU A 25 -5.23 -3.00 -17.88
N LYS A 26 -5.81 -4.21 -17.96
CA LYS A 26 -5.63 -5.10 -19.11
C LYS A 26 -6.15 -4.47 -20.40
N ILE A 27 -7.31 -3.82 -20.38
CA ILE A 27 -7.86 -3.11 -21.54
C ILE A 27 -6.93 -1.97 -21.96
N LEU A 28 -6.49 -1.14 -21.01
CA LEU A 28 -5.59 -0.03 -21.29
C LEU A 28 -4.27 -0.51 -21.90
N LYS A 29 -3.70 -1.59 -21.37
CA LYS A 29 -2.43 -2.18 -21.85
C LYS A 29 -2.47 -2.60 -23.32
N THR A 30 -3.66 -2.88 -23.88
CA THR A 30 -3.80 -3.20 -25.32
C THR A 30 -3.55 -2.01 -26.22
N HIS A 31 -3.65 -0.78 -25.70
CA HIS A 31 -3.39 0.43 -26.46
C HIS A 31 -1.90 0.80 -26.39
N LYS A 32 -1.31 1.17 -27.52
CA LYS A 32 0.13 1.49 -27.64
C LYS A 32 0.61 2.59 -26.67
N CYS A 33 -0.25 3.52 -26.26
CA CYS A 33 0.11 4.57 -25.30
C CYS A 33 0.32 4.05 -23.87
N PHE A 34 -0.11 2.82 -23.58
CA PHE A 34 -0.11 2.23 -22.24
C PHE A 34 0.47 0.81 -22.24
N SER A 35 1.32 0.44 -23.22
CA SER A 35 1.94 -0.89 -23.28
C SER A 35 2.68 -1.27 -22.00
N GLU A 36 3.26 -0.28 -21.33
CA GLU A 36 4.02 -0.42 -20.08
C GLU A 36 3.13 -0.50 -18.83
N PHE A 37 1.81 -0.36 -18.95
CA PHE A 37 0.93 -0.46 -17.80
C PHE A 37 0.98 -1.87 -17.19
N PRO A 38 0.96 -1.98 -15.84
CA PRO A 38 0.87 -3.28 -15.20
C PRO A 38 -0.49 -3.93 -15.47
N VAL A 39 -0.55 -5.26 -15.39
CA VAL A 39 -1.81 -6.02 -15.54
C VAL A 39 -2.62 -6.12 -14.24
N THR A 40 -2.02 -5.73 -13.10
CA THR A 40 -2.71 -5.71 -11.80
C THR A 40 -2.61 -4.35 -11.13
N CYS A 41 -3.69 -3.94 -10.48
CA CYS A 41 -3.78 -2.74 -9.67
C CYS A 41 -2.79 -2.80 -8.50
N ARG A 42 -2.52 -4.00 -7.97
CA ARG A 42 -1.51 -4.21 -6.92
C ARG A 42 -0.15 -3.71 -7.35
N THR A 43 0.32 -4.07 -8.55
CA THR A 43 1.60 -3.55 -9.08
C THR A 43 1.55 -2.03 -9.24
N LEU A 44 0.44 -1.49 -9.74
CA LEU A 44 0.25 -0.05 -9.88
C LEU A 44 0.34 0.67 -8.52
N TYR A 45 -0.33 0.14 -7.49
CA TYR A 45 -0.29 0.66 -6.13
C TYR A 45 1.11 0.57 -5.54
N LYS A 46 1.84 -0.55 -5.72
CA LYS A 46 3.22 -0.71 -5.23
C LYS A 46 4.20 0.31 -5.82
N THR A 47 4.03 0.66 -7.10
CA THR A 47 4.90 1.63 -7.77
C THR A 47 4.61 3.08 -7.35
N HIS A 48 3.41 3.37 -6.84
CA HIS A 48 2.97 4.74 -6.52
C HIS A 48 2.64 4.96 -5.04
N SER A 49 2.72 3.93 -4.20
CA SER A 49 2.76 4.09 -2.75
C SER A 49 4.14 4.64 -2.40
N GLU A 50 4.19 5.85 -1.85
CA GLU A 50 5.40 6.39 -1.21
C GLU A 50 5.95 5.45 -0.12
N VAL A 51 5.10 4.52 0.34
CA VAL A 51 5.46 3.31 1.06
C VAL A 51 5.76 2.21 0.04
N SER A 52 6.94 2.25 -0.57
CA SER A 52 7.46 1.08 -1.28
C SER A 52 8.05 0.12 -0.24
N TYR A 53 7.98 -1.19 -0.49
CA TYR A 53 8.83 -2.19 0.18
C TYR A 53 10.33 -1.85 0.01
N GLU A 54 10.65 -0.96 -0.92
CA GLU A 54 11.97 -0.42 -1.23
C GLU A 54 12.33 0.83 -0.40
N LYS A 55 11.36 1.42 0.31
CA LYS A 55 11.57 2.44 1.35
C LYS A 55 11.02 1.94 2.69
N PRO A 56 11.61 0.86 3.25
CA PRO A 56 11.36 0.50 4.62
C PRO A 56 11.63 1.70 5.53
N VAL A 57 10.77 1.90 6.52
CA VAL A 57 11.18 2.63 7.72
C VAL A 57 12.24 1.74 8.39
N GLU A 58 13.51 1.99 8.05
CA GLU A 58 14.73 1.30 8.50
C GLU A 58 14.56 -0.21 8.78
N VAL A 59 14.96 -1.06 7.83
CA VAL A 59 15.28 -2.45 8.16
C VAL A 59 16.42 -2.44 9.18
N LYS A 60 16.19 -2.97 10.38
CA LYS A 60 17.21 -3.03 11.43
C LYS A 60 17.70 -4.45 11.61
N THR A 61 19.02 -4.64 11.60
CA THR A 61 19.61 -5.90 12.05
C THR A 61 19.44 -6.00 13.56
N VAL A 62 18.72 -7.02 14.01
CA VAL A 62 18.48 -7.30 15.44
C VAL A 62 18.81 -8.76 15.66
N SER A 63 19.95 -9.05 16.28
CA SER A 63 20.42 -10.42 16.50
C SER A 63 19.33 -11.31 17.13
N PRO A 64 19.05 -12.51 16.58
CA PRO A 64 19.77 -13.21 15.50
C PRO A 64 19.26 -12.95 14.06
N GLY A 65 18.39 -11.97 13.84
CA GLY A 65 17.71 -11.75 12.55
C GLY A 65 17.54 -10.29 12.14
N ILE A 66 16.44 -10.03 11.43
CA ILE A 66 16.13 -8.73 10.83
C ILE A 66 14.75 -8.29 11.30
N TYR A 67 14.66 -7.03 11.70
CA TYR A 67 13.42 -6.38 12.10
C TYR A 67 12.95 -5.39 11.03
N TYR A 68 11.68 -5.50 10.65
CA TYR A 68 11.00 -4.59 9.74
C TYR A 68 9.88 -3.86 10.47
N HIS A 69 9.91 -2.52 10.50
CA HIS A 69 8.87 -1.72 11.17
C HIS A 69 7.92 -1.06 10.15
N PHE A 70 6.63 -1.38 10.22
CA PHE A 70 5.61 -0.75 9.36
C PHE A 70 5.16 0.65 9.83
N GLY A 71 5.66 1.17 10.95
CA GLY A 71 5.31 2.51 11.44
C GLY A 71 4.03 2.51 12.28
N VAL A 72 4.11 2.15 13.56
CA VAL A 72 2.93 2.08 14.44
C VAL A 72 2.31 3.46 14.65
N ALA A 73 3.11 4.47 15.00
CA ALA A 73 2.62 5.82 15.29
C ALA A 73 1.93 6.48 14.09
N PHE A 74 2.47 6.30 12.88
CA PHE A 74 1.88 6.83 11.65
C PHE A 74 0.50 6.21 11.40
N ASN A 75 0.41 4.89 11.51
CA ASN A 75 -0.84 4.18 11.26
C ASN A 75 -1.91 4.48 12.30
N ILE A 76 -1.53 4.63 13.58
CA ILE A 76 -2.45 5.10 14.63
C ILE A 76 -2.98 6.47 14.25
N LYS A 77 -2.13 7.48 14.02
CA LYS A 77 -2.59 8.85 13.70
C LYS A 77 -3.48 8.91 12.45
N LYS A 78 -3.22 8.03 11.48
CA LYS A 78 -3.97 7.99 10.22
C LYS A 78 -5.37 7.37 10.37
N HIS A 79 -5.56 6.41 11.27
CA HIS A 79 -6.79 5.62 11.38
C HIS A 79 -7.52 5.78 12.72
N LEU A 80 -6.93 6.50 13.68
CA LEU A 80 -7.58 6.82 14.94
C LEU A 80 -8.80 7.69 14.63
N ASP A 81 -9.95 7.27 15.18
CA ASP A 81 -11.17 8.04 15.07
C ASP A 81 -11.00 9.40 15.76
N LYS A 82 -11.61 10.43 15.20
CA LYS A 82 -11.66 11.76 15.82
C LYS A 82 -12.47 11.74 17.11
N ASP A 83 -13.43 10.83 17.20
CA ASP A 83 -14.31 10.64 18.35
C ASP A 83 -13.79 9.52 19.27
N PHE A 84 -12.50 9.18 19.21
CA PHE A 84 -11.90 8.23 20.14
C PHE A 84 -11.79 8.83 21.54
N GLU A 85 -12.63 8.37 22.46
CA GLU A 85 -12.76 8.94 23.81
C GLU A 85 -11.84 8.28 24.86
N ASP A 86 -11.26 7.12 24.55
CA ASP A 86 -10.38 6.43 25.51
C ASP A 86 -9.03 7.13 25.65
N GLU A 87 -8.54 7.27 26.88
CA GLU A 87 -7.19 7.81 27.13
C GLU A 87 -6.06 6.84 26.73
N THR A 88 -6.39 5.58 26.45
CA THR A 88 -5.42 4.53 26.17
C THR A 88 -5.76 3.75 24.91
N ILE A 89 -4.74 3.48 24.09
CA ILE A 89 -4.85 2.62 22.90
C ILE A 89 -4.23 1.27 23.22
N ARG A 90 -5.04 0.21 23.21
CA ARG A 90 -4.57 -1.16 23.37
C ARG A 90 -4.13 -1.72 22.02
N LEU A 91 -2.86 -2.07 21.89
CA LEU A 91 -2.29 -2.64 20.67
C LEU A 91 -2.21 -4.16 20.78
N VAL A 92 -2.71 -4.85 19.76
CA VAL A 92 -2.48 -6.29 19.56
C VAL A 92 -1.34 -6.43 18.56
N ILE A 93 -0.21 -6.97 19.00
CA ILE A 93 0.97 -7.18 18.15
C ILE A 93 1.06 -8.66 17.81
N GLY A 94 0.78 -8.99 16.55
CA GLY A 94 1.09 -10.31 16.00
C GLY A 94 2.54 -10.38 15.55
N VAL A 95 3.21 -11.50 15.83
CA VAL A 95 4.52 -11.82 15.26
C VAL A 95 4.29 -12.87 14.19
N ASP A 96 4.49 -12.49 12.93
CA ASP A 96 4.34 -13.39 11.77
C ASP A 96 5.57 -13.25 10.85
N GLY A 97 5.84 -14.29 10.08
CA GLY A 97 6.92 -14.29 9.09
C GLY A 97 6.54 -13.43 7.89
N LEU A 98 7.29 -12.36 7.65
CA LEU A 98 7.10 -11.51 6.47
C LEU A 98 8.09 -11.95 5.37
N PRO A 99 7.63 -12.37 4.18
CA PRO A 99 8.51 -12.54 3.04
C PRO A 99 9.04 -11.17 2.62
N LEU A 100 10.35 -10.96 2.82
CA LEU A 100 11.08 -9.76 2.39
C LEU A 100 11.63 -9.89 0.96
N SER A 101 11.32 -11.01 0.27
CA SER A 101 11.73 -11.36 -1.09
C SER A 101 10.59 -12.03 -1.85
#